data_AF-A0A183E6W4-F1
#
_entry.id   AF-A0A183E6W4-F1
#
_cell.length_a   1.000
_cell.length_b   1.000
_cell.length_c   1.000
_cell.angle_alpha   90.00
_cell.angle_beta   90.00
_cell.angle_gamma   90.00
#
_symmetry.space_group_name_H-M   'P 1'
#
loop_
_entity.id
_entity.type
_entity.pdbx_description
1 polymer ?
#
loop_
_entity_poly.entity_id
_entity_poly.type
_entity_poly.pdbx_seq_one_letter_code
_entity_poly.pdbx_strand_id
1 'polypeptide(L)'
;MRFNEDPFEQRYEIAEELGKVSGGELFDHVSAKECLDEAEASAFIQQILLGVKHLHDNHVVHLDIKPENVMLRKRGESKIKLIDFGLSRRILPGTVVKDMIGTPEFVAPEVVNYEPLSPATDMWALGVVTYIL
;
A
#
# COMPACT_ATOMS: atom_id res chain seq x y z
N MET A 1 -9.43 31.03 24.39
CA MET A 1 -8.36 31.77 23.69
C MET A 1 -7.31 30.73 23.33
N ARG A 2 -7.18 30.43 22.03
CA ARG A 2 -6.18 29.63 21.30
C ARG A 2 -5.40 28.53 22.05
N PHE A 3 -5.76 27.28 21.80
CA PHE A 3 -4.77 26.22 21.60
C PHE A 3 -4.36 26.27 20.13
N ASN A 4 -3.28 27.00 19.84
CA ASN A 4 -2.54 26.81 18.59
C ASN A 4 -1.57 25.66 18.88
N GLU A 5 -2.00 24.43 18.63
CA GLU A 5 -1.05 23.32 18.47
C GLU A 5 -0.23 23.60 17.21
N ASP A 6 1.10 23.45 17.32
CA ASP A 6 2.01 23.69 16.21
C ASP A 6 1.77 22.64 15.11
N PRO A 7 1.49 23.05 13.86
CA PRO A 7 1.35 22.12 12.73
C PRO A 7 2.55 21.19 12.55
N PHE A 8 3.75 21.56 13.03
CA PHE A 8 4.92 20.70 13.04
C PHE A 8 4.83 19.58 14.07
N GLU A 9 4.37 19.84 15.30
CA GLU A 9 4.19 18.79 16.31
C GLU A 9 3.14 17.78 15.86
N GLN A 10 2.03 18.26 15.31
CA GLN A 10 0.97 17.39 14.78
C GLN A 10 1.46 16.52 13.60
N ARG A 11 2.35 17.03 12.74
CA ARG A 11 2.98 16.25 11.66
C ARG A 11 4.01 15.24 12.17
N TYR A 12 4.76 15.58 13.21
CA TYR A 12 5.73 14.67 13.84
C TYR A 12 5.04 13.54 14.62
N GLU A 13 3.93 13.84 15.29
CA GLU A 13 3.14 12.87 16.04
C GLU A 13 2.41 11.89 15.09
N ILE A 14 1.87 12.39 13.97
CA ILE A 14 1.33 11.54 12.88
C ILE A 14 2.45 10.70 12.24
N ALA A 15 3.66 11.23 12.09
CA ALA A 15 4.81 10.48 11.58
C ALA A 15 5.33 9.41 12.58
N GLU A 16 5.24 9.66 13.89
CA GLU A 16 5.55 8.67 14.94
C GLU A 16 4.47 7.58 15.05
N GLU A 17 3.19 7.89 14.86
CA GLU A 17 2.09 6.91 14.83
C GLU A 17 2.04 6.07 13.53
N LEU A 18 2.37 6.66 12.37
CA LEU A 18 2.62 5.91 11.12
C LEU A 18 3.80 4.93 11.26
N GLY A 19 4.66 5.18 12.25
CA GLY A 19 5.31 4.14 13.04
C GLY A 19 6.55 3.57 12.40
N LYS A 20 7.71 4.16 12.78
CA LYS A 20 9.10 3.66 12.63
C LYS A 20 9.18 2.36 11.84
N VAL A 21 9.07 2.49 10.52
CA VAL A 21 9.37 1.40 9.60
C VAL A 21 10.88 1.44 9.38
N SER A 22 11.60 0.49 9.97
CA SER A 22 13.07 0.49 9.95
C SER A 22 13.63 -0.79 9.31
N GLY A 23 12.78 -1.61 8.70
CA GLY A 23 13.18 -2.88 8.11
C GLY A 23 13.61 -2.82 6.65
N GLY A 24 13.39 -1.70 5.97
CA GLY A 24 13.59 -1.56 4.53
C GLY A 24 12.40 -2.10 3.73
N GLU A 25 12.53 -2.03 2.41
CA GLU A 25 11.53 -2.54 1.47
C GLU A 25 11.48 -4.07 1.52
N LEU A 26 10.28 -4.63 1.38
CA LEU A 26 10.09 -6.08 1.36
C LEU A 26 10.87 -6.72 0.19
N PHE A 27 10.87 -6.07 -0.96
CA PHE A 27 11.48 -6.60 -2.17
C PHE A 27 13.01 -6.65 -2.10
N ASP A 28 13.64 -5.66 -1.46
CA ASP A 28 15.08 -5.72 -1.17
C ASP A 28 15.40 -6.91 -0.26
N HIS A 29 14.56 -7.16 0.75
CA HIS A 29 14.74 -8.28 1.66
C HIS A 29 14.59 -9.64 0.95
N VAL A 30 13.59 -9.77 0.08
CA VAL A 30 13.35 -10.97 -0.72
C VAL A 30 14.47 -11.19 -1.74
N SER A 31 14.87 -10.15 -2.47
CA SER A 31 15.90 -10.22 -3.52
C SER A 31 17.29 -10.55 -2.97
N ALA A 32 17.53 -10.25 -1.69
CA ALA A 32 18.77 -10.62 -1.01
C ALA A 32 18.84 -12.10 -0.59
N LYS A 33 17.73 -12.85 -0.66
CA LYS A 33 17.69 -14.29 -0.37
C LYS A 33 18.08 -15.09 -1.60
N GLU A 34 18.82 -16.19 -1.40
CA GLU A 34 19.15 -17.12 -2.48
C GLU A 34 17.91 -17.84 -3.02
N CYS A 35 16.93 -18.12 -2.14
CA CYS A 35 15.64 -18.70 -2.50
C CYS A 35 14.53 -18.08 -1.65
N LEU A 36 13.40 -17.75 -2.28
CA LEU A 36 12.10 -17.53 -1.64
C LEU A 36 11.20 -18.72 -2.01
N ASP A 37 10.60 -19.39 -1.03
CA ASP A 37 9.62 -20.43 -1.32
C ASP A 37 8.19 -19.86 -1.39
N GLU A 38 7.30 -20.61 -2.05
CA GLU A 38 5.91 -20.19 -2.26
C GLU A 38 5.15 -19.99 -0.93
N ALA A 39 5.52 -20.73 0.12
CA ALA A 39 4.91 -20.58 1.43
C ALA A 39 5.26 -19.23 2.06
N GLU A 40 6.52 -18.80 1.93
CA GLU A 40 6.97 -17.49 2.40
C GLU A 40 6.36 -16.35 1.56
N ALA A 41 6.37 -16.48 0.22
CA ALA A 41 5.71 -15.52 -0.67
C ALA A 41 4.22 -15.36 -0.31
N SER A 42 3.51 -16.48 -0.15
CA SER A 42 2.09 -16.50 0.24
C SER A 42 1.86 -15.83 1.60
N ALA A 43 2.77 -15.98 2.56
CA ALA A 43 2.68 -15.33 3.87
C ALA A 43 2.82 -13.80 3.78
N PHE A 44 3.62 -13.28 2.85
CA PHE A 44 3.69 -11.84 2.59
C PHE A 44 2.44 -11.34 1.85
N ILE A 45 2.01 -12.03 0.80
CA ILE A 45 0.79 -11.70 0.05
C ILE A 45 -0.44 -11.69 0.96
N GLN A 46 -0.55 -12.66 1.88
CA GLN A 46 -1.64 -12.68 2.86
C GLN A 46 -1.65 -11.43 3.74
N GLN A 47 -0.49 -10.94 4.17
CA GLN A 47 -0.42 -9.70 4.97
C GLN A 47 -0.79 -8.46 4.15
N ILE A 48 -0.40 -8.40 2.88
CA ILE A 48 -0.82 -7.32 1.96
C ILE A 48 -2.35 -7.36 1.82
N LEU A 49 -2.92 -8.53 1.53
CA LEU A 49 -4.37 -8.73 1.41
C LEU A 49 -5.14 -8.29 2.66
N LEU A 50 -4.62 -8.61 3.85
CA LEU A 50 -5.24 -8.18 5.11
C LEU A 50 -5.21 -6.65 5.27
N GLY A 51 -4.11 -6.00 4.90
CA GLY A 51 -4.00 -4.54 4.88
C GLY A 51 -4.96 -3.91 3.88
N VAL A 52 -4.97 -4.39 2.64
CA VAL A 52 -5.87 -3.93 1.56
C VAL A 52 -7.33 -4.13 1.95
N LYS A 53 -7.69 -5.30 2.48
CA LYS A 53 -9.04 -5.57 2.99
C LYS A 53 -9.46 -4.54 4.03
N HIS A 54 -8.58 -4.21 4.98
CA HIS A 54 -8.88 -3.20 5.98
C HIS A 54 -9.17 -1.83 5.36
N LEU A 55 -8.42 -1.42 4.33
CA LEU A 55 -8.67 -0.18 3.59
C LEU A 55 -10.03 -0.23 2.88
N HIS A 56 -10.30 -1.32 2.16
CA HIS A 56 -11.52 -1.50 1.37
C HIS A 56 -12.77 -1.53 2.25
N ASP A 57 -12.72 -2.20 3.41
CA ASP A 57 -13.80 -2.21 4.41
C ASP A 57 -14.11 -0.78 4.95
N ASN A 58 -13.13 0.14 4.87
CA ASN A 58 -13.27 1.55 5.23
C ASN A 58 -13.50 2.48 4.03
N HIS A 59 -13.80 1.92 2.85
CA HIS A 59 -14.03 2.65 1.59
C HIS A 59 -12.81 3.41 1.09
N VAL A 60 -11.59 3.00 1.48
CA VAL A 60 -10.33 3.58 1.01
C VAL A 60 -9.71 2.64 -0.03
N VAL A 61 -9.29 3.18 -1.16
CA VAL A 61 -8.51 2.48 -2.19
C VAL A 61 -7.10 3.07 -2.19
N HIS A 62 -6.07 2.23 -2.22
CA HIS A 62 -4.67 2.64 -2.06
C HIS A 62 -4.12 3.32 -3.32
N LEU A 63 -4.37 2.72 -4.49
CA LEU A 63 -4.06 3.20 -5.85
C LEU A 63 -2.57 3.28 -6.21
N ASP A 64 -1.68 2.74 -5.36
CA ASP A 64 -0.24 2.67 -5.60
C ASP A 64 0.37 1.46 -4.88
N ILE A 65 -0.29 0.29 -4.97
CA ILE A 65 0.27 -0.95 -4.43
C ILE A 65 1.40 -1.40 -5.36
N LYS A 66 2.61 -1.42 -4.83
CA LYS A 66 3.82 -1.79 -5.55
C LYS A 66 4.92 -2.21 -4.57
N PRO A 67 5.97 -2.91 -5.02
CA PRO A 67 7.10 -3.35 -4.21
C PRO A 67 7.63 -2.32 -3.21
N GLU A 68 7.83 -1.09 -3.68
CA GLU A 68 8.46 0.02 -2.96
C GLU A 68 7.57 0.51 -1.80
N ASN A 69 6.25 0.30 -1.92
CA ASN A 69 5.26 0.71 -0.93
C ASN A 69 4.91 -0.40 0.07
N VAL A 70 5.65 -1.51 0.06
CA VAL A 70 5.55 -2.59 1.04
C VAL A 70 6.84 -2.68 1.83
N MET A 71 6.79 -2.33 3.10
CA MET A 71 7.99 -2.29 3.94
C MET A 71 7.92 -3.26 5.12
N LEU A 72 9.08 -3.76 5.52
CA LEU A 72 9.23 -4.52 6.75
C LEU A 72 9.18 -3.58 7.97
N ARG A 73 8.37 -3.95 8.96
CA ARG A 73 8.23 -3.20 10.21
C ARG A 73 9.59 -2.98 10.88
N LYS A 74 10.40 -4.03 10.97
CA LYS A 74 11.80 -3.99 11.44
C LYS A 74 12.64 -4.99 10.68
N ARG A 75 13.96 -4.74 10.63
CA ARG A 75 14.90 -5.59 9.90
C ARG A 75 14.95 -7.00 10.52
N GLY A 76 14.81 -8.03 9.70
CA GLY A 76 14.80 -9.43 10.15
C GLY A 76 13.47 -9.93 10.72
N GLU A 77 12.41 -9.11 10.72
CA GLU A 77 11.04 -9.58 10.99
C GLU A 77 10.31 -9.92 9.68
N SER A 78 9.24 -10.71 9.76
CA SER A 78 8.35 -11.03 8.63
C SER A 78 7.06 -10.19 8.61
N LYS A 79 6.98 -9.18 9.49
CA LYS A 79 5.82 -8.28 9.58
C LYS A 79 5.98 -7.11 8.63
N ILE A 80 5.02 -6.94 7.72
CA ILE A 80 5.02 -5.84 6.75
C ILE A 80 4.01 -4.75 7.12
N LYS A 81 4.20 -3.58 6.51
CA LYS A 81 3.24 -2.49 6.47
C LYS A 81 3.13 -1.97 5.03
N LEU A 82 1.91 -1.62 4.64
CA LEU A 82 1.70 -0.74 3.48
C LEU A 82 2.03 0.69 3.89
N ILE A 83 2.73 1.39 3.00
CA ILE A 83 3.11 2.78 3.17
C ILE A 83 2.68 3.60 1.97
N ASP A 84 2.83 4.92 2.08
CA ASP A 84 2.52 5.91 1.05
C ASP A 84 1.07 5.90 0.56
N PHE A 85 0.22 6.58 1.34
CA PHE A 85 -1.19 6.80 1.02
C PHE A 85 -1.42 8.08 0.20
N GLY A 86 -0.37 8.65 -0.41
CA GLY A 86 -0.46 9.93 -1.13
C GLY A 86 -1.43 9.91 -2.33
N LEU A 87 -1.58 8.74 -2.96
CA LEU A 87 -2.52 8.53 -4.07
C LEU A 87 -3.87 7.96 -3.62
N SER A 88 -4.02 7.59 -2.35
CA SER A 88 -5.23 6.95 -1.87
C SER A 88 -6.47 7.83 -2.00
N ARG A 89 -7.63 7.20 -2.20
CA ARG A 89 -8.92 7.87 -2.35
C ARG A 89 -9.98 7.16 -1.52
N ARG A 90 -10.89 7.95 -0.95
CA ARG A 90 -12.11 7.41 -0.34
C ARG A 90 -13.21 7.35 -1.40
N ILE A 91 -13.68 6.14 -1.74
CA ILE A 91 -14.72 5.90 -2.75
C ILE A 91 -15.97 5.38 -2.05
N LEU A 92 -16.95 6.26 -1.84
CA LEU A 92 -18.22 5.88 -1.21
C LEU A 92 -19.18 5.23 -2.23
N PRO A 93 -20.12 4.39 -1.80
CA PRO A 93 -21.11 3.81 -2.69
C PRO A 93 -21.87 4.89 -3.49
N GLY A 94 -21.99 4.70 -4.80
CA GLY A 94 -22.64 5.65 -5.71
C GLY A 94 -21.78 6.85 -6.12
N THR A 95 -20.53 6.95 -5.64
CA THR A 95 -19.58 7.96 -6.11
C THR A 95 -18.75 7.44 -7.27
N VAL A 96 -18.50 8.30 -8.27
CA VAL A 96 -17.63 7.98 -9.40
C VAL A 96 -16.36 8.80 -9.25
N VAL A 97 -15.24 8.11 -9.10
CA VAL A 97 -13.90 8.71 -9.07
C VAL A 97 -13.14 8.17 -10.28
N LYS A 98 -12.49 9.06 -11.02
CA LYS A 98 -11.66 8.75 -12.19
C LYS A 98 -10.39 9.59 -12.08
N ASP A 99 -9.25 8.97 -12.35
CA ASP A 99 -7.95 9.64 -12.30
C ASP A 99 -6.93 8.83 -13.13
N MET A 100 -5.91 9.48 -13.68
CA MET A 100 -4.79 8.80 -14.35
C MET A 100 -3.57 8.82 -13.42
N ILE A 101 -3.46 7.82 -12.56
CA ILE A 101 -2.47 7.75 -11.47
C ILE A 101 -1.87 6.36 -11.34
N GLY A 102 -0.87 6.24 -10.47
CA GLY A 102 -0.16 5.02 -10.19
C GLY A 102 1.12 4.88 -11.00
N THR A 103 1.88 3.83 -10.67
CA THR A 103 3.17 3.51 -11.30
C THR A 103 2.92 2.61 -12.51
N PRO A 104 3.30 3.00 -13.75
CA PRO A 104 2.81 2.40 -15.00
C PRO A 104 2.79 0.88 -15.07
N GLU A 105 3.77 0.22 -14.47
CA GLU A 105 3.95 -1.23 -14.42
C GLU A 105 2.86 -1.96 -13.61
N PHE A 106 2.19 -1.24 -12.71
CA PHE A 106 1.16 -1.75 -11.78
C PHE A 106 -0.24 -1.19 -12.06
N VAL A 107 -0.38 -0.32 -13.06
CA VAL A 107 -1.65 0.36 -13.35
C VAL A 107 -2.67 -0.60 -13.95
N ALA A 108 -3.89 -0.58 -13.40
CA ALA A 108 -5.01 -1.38 -13.87
C ALA A 108 -5.61 -0.84 -15.19
N PRO A 109 -6.18 -1.70 -16.05
CA PRO A 109 -6.69 -1.29 -17.36
C PRO A 109 -7.78 -0.23 -17.28
N GLU A 110 -8.62 -0.25 -16.25
CA GLU A 110 -9.66 0.76 -16.04
C GLU A 110 -9.07 2.17 -15.84
N VAL A 111 -7.88 2.28 -15.25
CA VAL A 111 -7.17 3.56 -15.08
C VAL A 111 -6.70 4.09 -16.43
N VAL A 112 -6.10 3.22 -17.25
CA VAL A 112 -5.61 3.55 -18.60
C VAL A 112 -6.77 3.94 -19.51
N ASN A 113 -7.90 3.26 -19.38
CA ASN A 113 -9.12 3.53 -20.16
C ASN A 113 -9.94 4.72 -19.62
N TYR A 114 -9.50 5.37 -18.53
CA TYR A 114 -10.22 6.46 -17.86
C TYR A 114 -11.65 6.06 -17.42
N GLU A 115 -11.78 4.82 -16.96
CA GLU A 115 -12.97 4.22 -16.36
C GLU A 115 -12.99 4.46 -14.84
N PRO A 116 -14.14 4.28 -14.16
CA PRO A 116 -14.25 4.49 -12.72
C PRO A 116 -13.28 3.60 -11.92
N LEU A 117 -12.57 4.22 -10.98
CA LEU A 117 -11.72 3.52 -10.01
C LEU A 117 -12.59 2.73 -9.03
N SER A 118 -12.05 1.61 -8.54
CA SER A 118 -12.74 0.77 -7.58
C SER A 118 -11.75 0.02 -6.68
N PRO A 119 -12.20 -0.66 -5.63
CA PRO A 119 -11.36 -1.60 -4.89
C PRO A 119 -10.66 -2.65 -5.77
N ALA A 120 -11.23 -3.00 -6.93
CA ALA A 120 -10.62 -3.94 -7.87
C ALA A 120 -9.32 -3.38 -8.51
N THR A 121 -9.15 -2.06 -8.55
CA THR A 121 -7.94 -1.41 -9.05
C THR A 121 -6.72 -1.77 -8.20
N ASP A 122 -6.87 -1.82 -6.87
CA ASP A 122 -5.83 -2.32 -5.96
C ASP A 122 -5.56 -3.81 -6.17
N MET A 123 -6.60 -4.60 -6.49
CA MET A 123 -6.47 -6.05 -6.68
C MET A 123 -5.68 -6.39 -7.95
N TRP A 124 -5.77 -5.57 -8.99
CA TRP A 124 -4.92 -5.69 -10.18
C TRP A 124 -3.44 -5.53 -9.80
N ALA A 125 -3.10 -4.43 -9.13
CA ALA A 125 -1.74 -4.13 -8.71
C ALA A 125 -1.17 -5.21 -7.77
N LEU A 126 -1.99 -5.74 -6.85
CA LEU A 126 -1.63 -6.88 -6.01
C LEU A 126 -1.35 -8.15 -6.83
N GLY A 127 -2.11 -8.39 -7.90
CA GLY A 127 -1.85 -9.47 -8.84
C GLY A 127 -0.48 -9.35 -9.52
N VAL A 128 -0.10 -8.13 -9.95
CA VAL A 128 1.23 -7.85 -10.50
C VAL A 128 2.32 -8.10 -9.45
N VAL A 129 2.15 -7.59 -8.22
CA VAL A 129 3.08 -7.84 -7.10
C VAL A 129 3.25 -9.35 -6.83
N THR A 130 2.15 -10.11 -6.86
CA THR A 130 2.16 -11.56 -6.66
C THR A 130 2.88 -12.30 -7.77
N TYR A 131 2.84 -11.80 -9.01
CA TYR A 131 3.56 -12.38 -10.13
C TYR A 131 5.08 -12.15 -10.05
N ILE A 132 5.51 -11.05 -9.44
CA ILE A 132 6.94 -10.70 -9.30
C ILE A 132 7.57 -11.48 -8.13
N LEU A 133 6.81 -11.72 -7.05
CA LEU A 133 7.24 -12.51 -5.88
C LEU A 133 7.32 -14.01 -6.19
#